data_AF-A0A956GXM8-F1
#
_entry.id   AF-A0A956GXM8-F1
#
_cell.length_a   1.000
_cell.length_b   1.000
_cell.length_c   1.000
_cell.angle_alpha   90.00
_cell.angle_beta   90.00
_cell.angle_gamma   90.00
#
_symmetry.space_group_name_H-M   'P 1'
#
loop_
_entity.id
_entity.type
_entity.pdbx_description
1 polymer ?
#
loop_
_entity_poly.entity_id
_entity_poly.type
_entity_poly.pdbx_seq_one_letter_code
_entity_poly.pdbx_strand_id
1 'polypeptide(L)'
;EALARERALLAAHQSTWLGPLARLVRRGGALFERGFPVAVELAPVSPRLVEAERDHREWATIERVIYGQRIRGSATILSPHMRSIRALECVCDAGLEELATEHASLPVEFVTCLPASRYGWGRSMGALRDCEGLEHLRSFGVLGKVYPDEFTSLWESRVGRRLESLHFGPGPGFSAWLKVPEHLRRLVLHWEGNWWMLERDEDDRWSRLHIRLTQHAYSGARPLEGLDNHMLREIRVELEGPRRAFAERAERFRGELARFYRAHIEIGVAIGGPAWRVGPLEPVVEKKVRARRRLTGSV
;
A
#
# COMPACT_ATOMS: atom_id res chain seq x y z
N GLU A 1 -20.58 0.66 -22.12
CA GLU A 1 -20.64 1.95 -22.85
C GLU A 1 -20.20 3.13 -21.98
N ALA A 2 -20.78 3.35 -20.80
CA ALA A 2 -20.41 4.43 -19.87
C ALA A 2 -18.90 4.50 -19.54
N LEU A 3 -18.28 3.37 -19.13
CA LEU A 3 -16.84 3.29 -18.84
C LEU A 3 -15.95 3.62 -20.05
N ALA A 4 -16.39 3.27 -21.27
CA ALA A 4 -15.62 3.56 -22.48
C ALA A 4 -15.67 5.06 -22.81
N ARG A 5 -16.85 5.68 -22.63
CA ARG A 5 -17.04 7.13 -22.78
C ARG A 5 -16.27 7.93 -21.73
N GLU A 6 -16.32 7.51 -20.47
CA GLU A 6 -15.55 8.13 -19.38
C GLU A 6 -14.05 8.10 -19.68
N ARG A 7 -13.51 6.94 -20.08
CA ARG A 7 -12.10 6.82 -20.49
C ARG A 7 -11.76 7.71 -21.68
N ALA A 8 -12.64 7.82 -22.67
CA ALA A 8 -12.43 8.70 -23.82
C ALA A 8 -12.41 10.18 -23.41
N LEU A 9 -13.30 10.60 -22.51
CA LEU A 9 -13.32 11.97 -21.97
C LEU A 9 -12.07 12.27 -21.14
N LEU A 10 -11.66 11.36 -20.26
CA LEU A 10 -10.42 11.49 -19.50
C LEU A 10 -9.23 11.59 -20.44
N ALA A 11 -9.12 10.73 -21.44
CA ALA A 11 -8.03 10.78 -22.42
C ALA A 11 -7.98 12.10 -23.19
N ALA A 12 -9.13 12.71 -23.49
CA ALA A 12 -9.22 13.97 -24.24
C ALA A 12 -8.98 15.22 -23.37
N HIS A 13 -9.41 15.22 -22.10
CA HIS A 13 -9.50 16.43 -21.28
C HIS A 13 -8.63 16.41 -20.01
N GLN A 14 -7.93 15.31 -19.70
CA GLN A 14 -7.13 15.17 -18.49
C GLN A 14 -6.16 16.34 -18.28
N SER A 15 -5.43 16.76 -19.32
CA SER A 15 -4.47 17.87 -19.18
C SER A 15 -5.15 19.19 -18.85
N THR A 16 -6.34 19.44 -19.39
CA THR A 16 -7.11 20.66 -19.11
C THR A 16 -7.62 20.66 -17.68
N TRP A 17 -8.10 19.52 -17.18
CA TRP A 17 -8.63 19.41 -15.82
C TRP A 17 -7.55 19.40 -14.74
N LEU A 18 -6.36 18.87 -15.03
CA LEU A 18 -5.22 18.93 -14.12
C LEU A 18 -4.62 20.35 -14.03
N GLY A 19 -4.91 21.22 -15.00
CA GLY A 19 -4.37 22.56 -15.05
C GLY A 19 -2.84 22.56 -15.01
N PRO A 20 -2.21 23.38 -14.16
CA PRO A 20 -0.75 23.42 -14.00
C PRO A 20 -0.13 22.06 -13.66
N LEU A 21 -0.81 21.26 -12.84
CA LEU A 21 -0.30 19.96 -12.36
C LEU A 21 -0.11 18.94 -13.49
N ALA A 22 -0.70 19.15 -14.67
CA ALA A 22 -0.59 18.24 -15.81
C ALA A 22 0.87 17.89 -16.17
N ARG A 23 1.82 18.79 -15.91
CA ARG A 23 3.25 18.61 -16.20
C ARG A 23 3.95 17.65 -15.23
N LEU A 24 3.40 17.49 -14.03
CA LEU A 24 3.92 16.60 -13.00
C LEU A 24 3.35 15.19 -13.12
N VAL A 25 2.11 15.07 -13.58
CA VAL A 25 1.36 13.82 -13.53
C VAL A 25 1.72 12.90 -14.70
N ARG A 26 1.97 11.62 -14.40
CA ARG A 26 2.19 10.59 -15.41
C ARG A 26 0.95 10.46 -16.29
N ARG A 27 1.14 10.20 -17.59
CA ARG A 27 0.01 9.97 -18.51
C ARG A 27 -0.88 8.84 -18.00
N GLY A 28 -2.19 9.11 -17.84
CA GLY A 28 -3.15 8.16 -17.25
C GLY A 28 -2.99 7.91 -15.74
N GLY A 29 -2.09 8.62 -15.07
CA GLY A 29 -1.83 8.51 -13.64
C GLY A 29 -2.77 9.35 -12.78
N ALA A 30 -3.85 9.90 -13.31
CA ALA A 30 -4.82 10.68 -12.55
C ALA A 30 -6.14 9.93 -12.38
N LEU A 31 -6.70 9.98 -11.17
CA LEU A 31 -8.06 9.57 -10.86
C LEU A 31 -8.89 10.82 -10.55
N PHE A 32 -10.09 10.87 -11.12
CA PHE A 32 -11.01 11.98 -10.92
C PHE A 32 -12.29 11.49 -10.25
N GLU A 33 -12.83 12.31 -9.35
CA GLU A 33 -14.17 12.13 -8.79
C GLU A 33 -14.93 13.45 -8.87
N ARG A 34 -16.19 13.38 -9.32
CA ARG A 34 -17.07 14.55 -9.48
C ARG A 34 -16.39 15.72 -10.25
N GLY A 35 -15.51 15.40 -11.19
CA GLY A 35 -14.81 16.38 -12.03
C GLY A 35 -13.52 16.97 -11.44
N PHE A 36 -13.10 16.57 -10.24
CA PHE A 36 -11.85 17.03 -9.63
C PHE A 36 -10.82 15.89 -9.55
N PRO A 37 -9.53 16.17 -9.70
CA PRO A 37 -8.50 15.17 -9.44
C PRO A 37 -8.49 14.87 -7.94
N VAL A 38 -8.56 13.59 -7.58
CA VAL A 38 -8.51 13.10 -6.19
C VAL A 38 -7.26 12.27 -5.93
N ALA A 39 -6.69 11.63 -6.95
CA ALA A 39 -5.42 10.93 -6.83
C ALA A 39 -4.54 11.16 -8.06
N VAL A 40 -3.24 11.30 -7.85
CA VAL A 40 -2.26 11.49 -8.91
C VAL A 40 -1.02 10.63 -8.71
N GLU A 41 -0.50 10.04 -9.79
CA GLU A 41 0.81 9.42 -9.91
C GLU A 41 1.74 10.41 -10.60
N LEU A 42 2.74 10.89 -9.90
CA LEU A 42 3.68 11.87 -10.44
C LEU A 42 4.79 11.16 -11.21
N ALA A 43 5.18 11.74 -12.35
CA ALA A 43 6.40 11.37 -13.02
C ALA A 43 7.62 11.79 -12.18
N PRO A 44 8.77 11.12 -12.33
CA PRO A 44 9.99 11.61 -11.71
C PRO A 44 10.46 12.90 -12.40
N VAL A 45 10.34 14.02 -11.68
CA VAL A 45 10.62 15.37 -12.19
C VAL A 45 11.85 15.99 -11.53
N SER A 46 12.36 17.08 -12.11
CA SER A 46 13.49 17.81 -11.55
C SER A 46 13.06 18.65 -10.33
N PRO A 47 13.97 18.93 -9.38
CA PRO A 47 13.66 19.80 -8.24
C PRO A 47 13.15 21.20 -8.65
N ARG A 48 13.67 21.76 -9.74
CA ARG A 48 13.20 23.06 -10.27
C ARG A 48 11.72 23.04 -10.68
N LEU A 49 11.26 21.93 -11.26
CA LEU A 49 9.85 21.80 -11.63
C LEU A 49 8.98 21.58 -10.38
N VAL A 50 9.48 20.88 -9.36
CA VAL A 50 8.79 20.78 -8.07
C VAL A 50 8.58 22.17 -7.48
N GLU A 51 9.62 23.00 -7.39
CA GLU A 51 9.45 24.34 -6.83
C GLU A 51 8.52 25.25 -7.63
N ALA A 52 8.58 25.17 -8.96
CA ALA A 52 7.69 25.97 -9.81
C ALA A 52 6.21 25.60 -9.64
N GLU A 53 5.91 24.36 -9.26
CA GLU A 53 4.56 23.82 -9.25
C GLU A 53 4.00 23.60 -7.81
N ARG A 54 4.81 23.89 -6.78
CA ARG A 54 4.48 23.68 -5.36
C ARG A 54 3.30 24.53 -4.89
N ASP A 55 3.19 25.76 -5.36
CA ASP A 55 2.22 26.73 -4.83
C ASP A 55 0.89 26.78 -5.60
N HIS A 56 0.59 25.77 -6.42
CA HIS A 56 -0.67 25.69 -7.14
C HIS A 56 -1.85 25.30 -6.23
N ARG A 57 -3.00 25.97 -6.39
CA ARG A 57 -4.20 25.73 -5.56
C ARG A 57 -4.90 24.41 -5.91
N GLU A 58 -4.63 23.88 -7.08
CA GLU A 58 -5.12 22.61 -7.60
C GLU A 58 -4.71 21.43 -6.72
N TRP A 59 -3.65 21.57 -5.90
CA TRP A 59 -3.30 20.60 -4.86
C TRP A 59 -4.39 20.41 -3.80
N ALA A 60 -5.30 21.37 -3.63
CA ALA A 60 -6.28 21.37 -2.56
C ALA A 60 -7.38 20.31 -2.68
N THR A 61 -7.55 19.67 -3.83
CA THR A 61 -8.51 18.56 -4.00
C THR A 61 -7.83 17.20 -4.01
N ILE A 62 -6.49 17.16 -4.07
CA ILE A 62 -5.74 15.91 -4.14
C ILE A 62 -5.75 15.25 -2.76
N GLU A 63 -6.32 14.06 -2.70
CA GLU A 63 -6.34 13.22 -1.50
C GLU A 63 -5.18 12.23 -1.48
N ARG A 64 -4.62 11.91 -2.66
CA ARG A 64 -3.56 10.91 -2.77
C ARG A 64 -2.52 11.23 -3.82
N VAL A 65 -1.25 11.10 -3.44
CA VAL A 65 -0.10 11.26 -4.32
C VAL A 65 0.76 10.01 -4.30
N ILE A 66 1.09 9.47 -5.48
CA ILE A 66 2.07 8.41 -5.67
C ILE A 66 3.28 9.03 -6.38
N TYR A 67 4.41 9.13 -5.71
CA TYR A 67 5.63 9.69 -6.30
C TYR A 67 6.30 8.66 -7.21
N GLY A 68 6.69 9.10 -8.42
CA GLY A 68 7.41 8.25 -9.37
C GLY A 68 8.77 7.82 -8.82
N GLN A 69 9.03 6.52 -8.86
CA GLN A 69 10.26 5.94 -8.32
C GLN A 69 11.47 6.34 -9.18
N ARG A 70 12.47 7.00 -8.57
CA ARG A 70 13.84 7.08 -9.11
C ARG A 70 14.86 6.87 -8.01
N ILE A 71 15.95 6.18 -8.39
CA ILE A 71 17.07 5.82 -7.51
C ILE A 71 17.82 7.07 -6.99
N ARG A 72 17.68 8.24 -7.61
CA ARG A 72 18.30 9.51 -7.18
C ARG A 72 17.46 10.73 -7.60
N GLY A 73 17.02 11.54 -6.64
CA GLY A 73 16.75 12.97 -6.85
C GLY A 73 15.34 13.40 -7.31
N SER A 74 14.31 12.56 -7.25
CA SER A 74 12.93 13.10 -7.33
C SER A 74 12.60 13.76 -6.00
N ALA A 75 12.43 15.08 -6.02
CA ALA A 75 11.91 15.80 -4.87
C ALA A 75 10.46 15.37 -4.64
N THR A 76 10.13 15.13 -3.36
CA THR A 76 8.73 15.04 -2.95
C THR A 76 8.18 16.45 -3.04
N ILE A 77 6.98 16.61 -3.60
CA ILE A 77 6.31 17.91 -3.62
C ILE A 77 5.33 17.94 -2.45
N LEU A 78 5.62 18.75 -1.45
CA LEU A 78 4.68 19.04 -0.38
C LEU A 78 4.24 20.49 -0.54
N SER A 79 2.94 20.68 -0.68
CA SER A 79 2.34 21.99 -0.86
C SER A 79 1.51 22.34 0.38
N PRO A 80 1.57 23.57 0.89
CA PRO A 80 0.65 24.02 1.94
C PRO A 80 -0.81 23.97 1.49
N HIS A 81 -1.08 23.91 0.18
CA HIS A 81 -2.43 23.78 -0.36
C HIS A 81 -3.00 22.37 -0.28
N MET A 82 -2.21 21.34 0.07
CA MET A 82 -2.63 19.93 0.19
C MET A 82 -3.58 19.64 1.37
N ARG A 83 -4.55 20.50 1.66
CA ARG A 83 -5.47 20.37 2.81
C ARG A 83 -6.35 19.12 2.81
N SER A 84 -6.53 18.48 1.65
CA SER A 84 -7.30 17.23 1.52
C SER A 84 -6.42 15.99 1.47
N ILE A 85 -5.09 16.12 1.53
CA ILE A 85 -4.19 14.97 1.41
C ILE A 85 -4.44 13.97 2.54
N ARG A 86 -4.47 12.69 2.18
CA ARG A 86 -4.64 11.55 3.09
C ARG A 86 -3.54 10.52 2.88
N ALA A 87 -3.06 10.35 1.65
CA ALA A 87 -2.08 9.31 1.34
C ALA A 87 -0.92 9.84 0.48
N LEU A 88 0.30 9.59 0.94
CA LEU A 88 1.54 9.87 0.22
C LEU A 88 2.31 8.56 0.02
N GLU A 89 2.56 8.17 -1.23
CA GLU A 89 3.21 6.89 -1.54
C GLU A 89 4.54 7.07 -2.26
N CYS A 90 5.51 6.24 -1.91
CA CYS A 90 6.89 6.33 -2.45
C CYS A 90 7.57 7.70 -2.17
N VAL A 91 7.27 8.30 -1.02
CA VAL A 91 7.94 9.51 -0.53
C VAL A 91 9.45 9.24 -0.41
N CYS A 92 10.29 10.19 -0.82
CA CYS A 92 11.74 10.06 -0.65
C CYS A 92 12.18 10.51 0.75
N ASP A 93 13.40 10.17 1.15
CA ASP A 93 13.93 10.47 2.49
C ASP A 93 13.80 11.97 2.87
N ALA A 94 14.16 12.87 1.94
CA ALA A 94 14.05 14.32 2.14
C ALA A 94 12.59 14.80 2.25
N GLY A 95 11.69 14.21 1.48
CA GLY A 95 10.26 14.53 1.57
C GLY A 95 9.62 14.06 2.87
N LEU A 96 10.09 12.93 3.42
CA LEU A 96 9.62 12.47 4.72
C LEU A 96 10.12 13.38 5.86
N GLU A 97 11.37 13.85 5.76
CA GLU A 97 11.92 14.85 6.67
C GLU A 97 11.11 16.15 6.61
N GLU A 98 10.91 16.71 5.42
CA GLU A 98 10.11 17.91 5.18
C GLU A 98 8.65 17.76 5.66
N LEU A 99 8.03 16.60 5.45
CA LEU A 99 6.70 16.29 5.96
C LEU A 99 6.65 16.37 7.50
N ALA A 100 7.65 15.80 8.16
CA ALA A 100 7.73 15.74 9.61
C ALA A 100 8.07 17.09 10.26
N THR A 101 8.81 17.96 9.57
CA THR A 101 9.29 19.23 10.12
C THR A 101 8.47 20.45 9.71
N GLU A 102 8.06 20.53 8.44
CA GLU A 102 7.43 21.73 7.87
C GLU A 102 5.93 21.56 7.62
N HIS A 103 5.50 20.32 7.39
CA HIS A 103 4.12 20.00 7.01
C HIS A 103 3.42 19.04 7.97
N ALA A 104 3.82 19.05 9.23
CA ALA A 104 3.29 18.15 10.25
C ALA A 104 1.81 18.36 10.58
N SER A 105 1.20 19.47 10.13
CA SER A 105 -0.24 19.75 10.25
C SER A 105 -1.09 19.20 9.11
N LEU A 106 -0.47 18.67 8.04
CA LEU A 106 -1.21 18.07 6.96
C LEU A 106 -1.98 16.83 7.47
N PRO A 107 -3.23 16.62 7.02
CA PRO A 107 -4.07 15.52 7.49
C PRO A 107 -3.70 14.16 6.84
N VAL A 108 -2.41 13.86 6.73
CA VAL A 108 -1.89 12.62 6.15
C VAL A 108 -2.15 11.45 7.09
N GLU A 109 -2.84 10.43 6.58
CA GLU A 109 -3.19 9.19 7.30
C GLU A 109 -2.28 8.03 6.92
N PHE A 110 -1.73 8.07 5.69
CA PHE A 110 -0.92 7.02 5.09
C PHE A 110 0.36 7.59 4.47
N VAL A 111 1.51 7.05 4.85
CA VAL A 111 2.80 7.34 4.21
C VAL A 111 3.54 6.06 3.88
N THR A 112 4.05 5.93 2.66
CA THR A 112 5.14 4.99 2.37
C THR A 112 6.36 5.73 1.86
N CYS A 113 7.52 5.33 2.39
CA CYS A 113 8.81 5.83 1.97
C CYS A 113 9.52 4.82 1.07
N LEU A 114 10.26 5.30 0.08
CA LEU A 114 11.22 4.52 -0.69
C LEU A 114 12.61 5.12 -0.49
N PRO A 115 13.44 4.54 0.40
CA PRO A 115 14.71 5.15 0.79
C PRO A 115 15.68 5.13 -0.39
N ALA A 116 16.39 6.23 -0.59
CA ALA A 116 17.30 6.39 -1.73
C ALA A 116 18.57 5.55 -1.59
N SER A 117 18.95 5.21 -0.35
CA SER A 117 20.06 4.32 -0.06
C SER A 117 19.73 3.36 1.07
N ARG A 118 20.31 2.16 1.01
CA ARG A 118 20.18 1.12 2.04
C ARG A 118 20.71 1.56 3.41
N TYR A 119 21.49 2.63 3.47
CA TYR A 119 22.15 3.13 4.68
C TYR A 119 21.59 4.50 5.15
N GLY A 120 20.65 5.10 4.41
CA GLY A 120 20.33 6.54 4.52
C GLY A 120 19.07 6.91 5.27
N TRP A 121 18.22 5.95 5.64
CA TRP A 121 16.91 6.26 6.22
C TRP A 121 16.93 6.66 7.71
N GLY A 122 18.09 6.58 8.37
CA GLY A 122 18.22 6.97 9.79
C GLY A 122 17.84 8.42 10.06
N ARG A 123 18.10 9.35 9.12
CA ARG A 123 17.69 10.75 9.27
C ARG A 123 16.17 10.91 9.22
N SER A 124 15.52 10.36 8.20
CA SER A 124 14.07 10.49 8.03
C SER A 124 13.29 9.75 9.12
N MET A 125 13.80 8.59 9.58
CA MET A 125 13.25 7.91 10.75
C MET A 125 13.43 8.73 12.03
N GLY A 126 14.57 9.41 12.20
CA GLY A 126 14.80 10.36 13.29
C GLY A 126 13.81 11.52 13.25
N ALA A 127 13.61 12.14 12.08
CA ALA A 127 12.63 13.21 11.91
C ALA A 127 11.21 12.76 12.25
N LEU A 128 10.81 11.56 11.83
CA LEU A 128 9.49 11.01 12.15
C LEU A 128 9.35 10.67 13.65
N ARG A 129 10.41 10.14 14.27
CA ARG A 129 10.46 9.86 15.72
C ARG A 129 10.30 11.14 16.54
N ASP A 130 10.96 12.21 16.12
CA ASP A 130 10.99 13.49 16.83
C ASP A 130 9.80 14.39 16.45
N CYS A 131 8.95 13.95 15.50
CA CYS A 131 7.78 14.69 15.04
C CYS A 131 6.67 14.70 16.11
N GLU A 132 6.31 15.89 16.58
CA GLU A 132 5.15 16.06 17.46
C GLU A 132 3.81 16.10 16.71
N GLY A 133 3.84 16.40 15.41
CA GLY A 133 2.65 16.50 14.56
C GLY A 133 2.22 15.18 13.93
N LEU A 134 1.73 15.25 12.69
CA LEU A 134 1.16 14.15 11.91
C LEU A 134 0.09 13.38 12.69
N GLU A 135 -0.85 14.12 13.29
CA GLU A 135 -1.82 13.58 14.25
C GLU A 135 -2.78 12.55 13.64
N HIS A 136 -2.94 12.59 12.33
CA HIS A 136 -3.78 11.69 11.56
C HIS A 136 -3.04 10.46 11.04
N LEU A 137 -1.71 10.40 11.14
CA LEU A 137 -0.93 9.28 10.60
C LEU A 137 -1.26 7.99 11.37
N ARG A 138 -1.83 7.01 10.66
CA ARG A 138 -2.18 5.68 11.18
C ARG A 138 -1.44 4.57 10.47
N SER A 139 -0.95 4.83 9.27
CA SER A 139 -0.26 3.84 8.46
C SER A 139 1.06 4.40 7.95
N PHE A 140 2.15 3.71 8.27
CA PHE A 140 3.48 4.08 7.81
C PHE A 140 4.18 2.87 7.23
N GLY A 141 5.09 3.07 6.28
CA GLY A 141 6.02 2.02 5.97
C GLY A 141 7.12 2.37 4.99
N VAL A 142 7.99 1.39 4.79
CA VAL A 142 9.21 1.54 4.01
C VAL A 142 9.27 0.43 2.97
N LEU A 143 9.14 0.80 1.69
CA LEU A 143 9.06 -0.13 0.56
C LEU A 143 10.43 -0.66 0.11
N GLY A 144 11.44 -0.53 0.96
CA GLY A 144 12.76 -1.12 0.81
C GLY A 144 12.96 -2.34 1.71
N LYS A 145 14.18 -2.89 1.69
CA LYS A 145 14.58 -3.93 2.62
C LYS A 145 14.82 -3.32 4.00
N VAL A 146 13.97 -3.67 4.96
CA VAL A 146 14.01 -3.18 6.34
C VAL A 146 13.86 -4.33 7.33
N TYR A 147 14.40 -4.14 8.53
CA TYR A 147 14.34 -5.10 9.63
C TYR A 147 13.59 -4.52 10.84
N PRO A 148 12.96 -5.37 11.69
CA PRO A 148 12.15 -4.92 12.82
C PRO A 148 12.89 -4.04 13.83
N ASP A 149 14.16 -4.32 14.08
CA ASP A 149 15.01 -3.59 15.03
C ASP A 149 15.23 -2.14 14.60
N GLU A 150 15.21 -1.86 13.30
CA GLU A 150 15.35 -0.50 12.76
C GLU A 150 14.14 0.40 13.07
N PHE A 151 13.00 -0.17 13.49
CA PHE A 151 11.82 0.57 13.94
C PHE A 151 11.72 0.76 15.46
N THR A 152 12.63 0.17 16.24
CA THR A 152 12.52 0.15 17.72
C THR A 152 12.33 1.55 18.30
N SER A 153 13.12 2.52 17.86
CA SER A 153 13.04 3.90 18.32
C SER A 153 11.75 4.61 17.86
N LEU A 154 11.16 4.22 16.72
CA LEU A 154 9.89 4.77 16.27
C LEU A 154 8.77 4.33 17.20
N TRP A 155 8.76 3.09 17.69
CA TRP A 155 7.70 2.57 18.58
C TRP A 155 7.54 3.36 19.86
N GLU A 156 8.64 3.95 20.35
CA GLU A 156 8.65 4.74 21.57
C GLU A 156 8.10 6.16 21.36
N SER A 157 8.09 6.65 20.11
CA SER A 157 7.63 8.00 19.73
C SER A 157 6.11 8.17 19.74
N ARG A 158 5.67 9.44 19.72
CA ARG A 158 4.23 9.80 19.63
C ARG A 158 3.59 9.28 18.34
N VAL A 159 4.30 9.39 17.21
CA VAL A 159 3.83 8.85 15.93
C VAL A 159 3.72 7.33 16.00
N GLY A 160 4.76 6.63 16.45
CA GLY A 160 4.79 5.17 16.50
C GLY A 160 3.66 4.57 17.34
N ARG A 161 3.32 5.18 18.48
CA ARG A 161 2.19 4.74 19.34
C ARG A 161 0.81 4.92 18.70
N ARG A 162 0.69 5.74 17.66
CA ARG A 162 -0.57 5.97 16.91
C ARG A 162 -0.69 5.09 15.67
N LEU A 163 0.39 4.48 15.22
CA LEU A 163 0.37 3.64 14.03
C LEU A 163 -0.47 2.39 14.28
N GLU A 164 -1.45 2.17 13.43
CA GLU A 164 -2.27 0.96 13.42
C GLU A 164 -1.77 -0.02 12.37
N SER A 165 -1.00 0.44 11.39
CA SER A 165 -0.55 -0.37 10.25
C SER A 165 0.88 -0.07 9.87
N LEU A 166 1.66 -1.14 9.66
CA LEU A 166 3.04 -1.07 9.23
C LEU A 166 3.21 -1.71 7.85
N HIS A 167 3.80 -0.96 6.92
CA HIS A 167 4.10 -1.43 5.57
C HIS A 167 5.61 -1.66 5.42
N PHE A 168 6.01 -2.75 4.77
CA PHE A 168 7.42 -3.04 4.55
C PHE A 168 7.65 -3.72 3.20
N GLY A 169 8.80 -3.46 2.61
CA GLY A 169 9.23 -4.05 1.36
C GLY A 169 9.82 -5.46 1.52
N PRO A 170 10.46 -5.99 0.46
CA PRO A 170 11.03 -7.32 0.49
C PRO A 170 12.18 -7.39 1.50
N GLY A 171 11.99 -8.19 2.54
CA GLY A 171 12.91 -8.35 3.65
C GLY A 171 12.68 -9.68 4.36
N PRO A 172 12.76 -9.73 5.70
CA PRO A 172 12.32 -10.92 6.41
C PRO A 172 10.79 -11.08 6.27
N GLY A 173 10.32 -12.33 6.22
CA GLY A 173 8.87 -12.63 6.19
C GLY A 173 8.16 -12.23 7.48
N PHE A 174 6.84 -12.48 7.57
CA PHE A 174 6.05 -12.04 8.72
C PHE A 174 6.57 -12.52 10.07
N SER A 175 7.21 -13.70 10.13
CA SER A 175 7.76 -14.25 11.38
C SER A 175 8.72 -13.31 12.11
N ALA A 176 9.52 -12.52 11.39
CA ALA A 176 10.37 -11.51 12.01
C ALA A 176 9.59 -10.33 12.58
N TRP A 177 8.42 -10.05 12.02
CA TRP A 177 7.55 -8.93 12.40
C TRP A 177 6.45 -9.31 13.38
N LEU A 178 6.39 -10.56 13.86
CA LEU A 178 5.35 -10.96 14.84
C LEU A 178 5.55 -10.30 16.22
N LYS A 179 6.78 -9.85 16.52
CA LYS A 179 7.15 -9.15 17.77
C LYS A 179 7.08 -7.63 17.62
N VAL A 180 5.98 -7.13 17.07
CA VAL A 180 5.68 -5.69 17.01
C VAL A 180 4.76 -5.27 18.16
N PRO A 181 4.71 -3.96 18.52
CA PRO A 181 3.78 -3.46 19.53
C PRO A 181 2.34 -3.93 19.34
N GLU A 182 1.62 -4.11 20.45
CA GLU A 182 0.27 -4.69 20.45
C GLU A 182 -0.78 -3.82 19.76
N HIS A 183 -0.58 -2.50 19.76
CA HIS A 183 -1.49 -1.56 19.12
C HIS A 183 -1.45 -1.63 17.58
N LEU A 184 -0.41 -2.23 16.99
CA LEU A 184 -0.36 -2.46 15.55
C LEU A 184 -1.33 -3.57 15.15
N ARG A 185 -2.38 -3.17 14.42
CA ARG A 185 -3.45 -4.04 13.93
C ARG A 185 -3.08 -4.75 12.64
N ARG A 186 -2.25 -4.14 11.79
CA ARG A 186 -1.95 -4.65 10.44
C ARG A 186 -0.46 -4.61 10.13
N LEU A 187 0.03 -5.68 9.51
CA LEU A 187 1.35 -5.78 8.89
C LEU A 187 1.17 -6.01 7.40
N VAL A 188 1.74 -5.17 6.56
CA VAL A 188 1.58 -5.23 5.10
C VAL A 188 2.94 -5.36 4.41
N LEU A 189 3.22 -6.56 3.91
CA LEU A 189 4.40 -6.83 3.09
C LEU A 189 4.10 -6.51 1.62
N HIS A 190 4.98 -5.77 0.97
CA HIS A 190 4.92 -5.44 -0.47
C HIS A 190 6.08 -6.10 -1.23
N TRP A 191 5.78 -6.74 -2.37
CA TRP A 191 6.81 -7.34 -3.23
C TRP A 191 6.32 -7.41 -4.68
N GLU A 192 7.02 -6.74 -5.62
CA GLU A 192 6.78 -6.87 -7.08
C GLU A 192 5.31 -6.62 -7.47
N GLY A 193 4.69 -5.61 -6.85
CA GLY A 193 3.28 -5.27 -7.05
C GLY A 193 2.29 -6.17 -6.30
N ASN A 194 2.74 -7.27 -5.72
CA ASN A 194 1.95 -8.10 -4.81
C ASN A 194 1.99 -7.53 -3.40
N TRP A 195 0.99 -7.89 -2.59
CA TRP A 195 1.03 -7.62 -1.16
C TRP A 195 0.38 -8.72 -0.34
N TRP A 196 0.86 -8.84 0.90
CA TRP A 196 0.29 -9.69 1.95
C TRP A 196 0.00 -8.79 3.14
N MET A 197 -1.19 -8.93 3.71
CA MET A 197 -1.62 -8.21 4.89
C MET A 197 -1.99 -9.21 5.97
N LEU A 198 -1.27 -9.17 7.08
CA LEU A 198 -1.60 -9.91 8.30
C LEU A 198 -2.33 -8.97 9.26
N GLU A 199 -3.46 -9.40 9.80
CA GLU A 199 -4.35 -8.58 10.63
C GLU A 199 -4.71 -9.28 11.94
N ARG A 200 -4.80 -8.50 13.02
CA ARG A 200 -5.25 -8.96 14.35
C ARG A 200 -6.77 -9.01 14.44
N ASP A 201 -7.30 -9.99 15.18
CA ASP A 201 -8.71 -9.99 15.60
C ASP A 201 -8.95 -9.04 16.79
N GLU A 202 -10.18 -9.06 17.30
CA GLU A 202 -10.61 -8.33 18.49
C GLU A 202 -9.91 -8.81 19.78
N ASP A 203 -9.36 -10.03 19.78
CA ASP A 203 -8.59 -10.61 20.89
C ASP A 203 -7.08 -10.34 20.75
N ASP A 204 -6.69 -9.37 19.90
CA ASP A 204 -5.30 -8.98 19.60
C ASP A 204 -4.42 -10.11 19.01
N ARG A 205 -5.02 -11.16 18.45
CA ARG A 205 -4.29 -12.26 17.81
C ARG A 205 -4.24 -12.10 16.31
N TRP A 206 -3.07 -12.32 15.72
CA TRP A 206 -2.94 -12.48 14.27
C TRP A 206 -3.83 -13.61 13.79
N SER A 207 -4.84 -13.31 12.98
CA SER A 207 -5.91 -14.26 12.67
C SER A 207 -6.35 -14.23 11.21
N ARG A 208 -6.15 -13.10 10.51
CA ARG A 208 -6.56 -12.95 9.11
C ARG A 208 -5.36 -12.63 8.24
N LEU A 209 -5.28 -13.28 7.09
CA LEU A 209 -4.25 -13.05 6.09
C LEU A 209 -4.90 -12.74 4.74
N HIS A 210 -4.66 -11.55 4.23
CA HIS A 210 -5.15 -11.12 2.92
C HIS A 210 -4.00 -11.00 1.94
N ILE A 211 -4.16 -11.56 0.75
CA ILE A 211 -3.09 -11.71 -0.22
C ILE A 211 -3.61 -11.20 -1.55
N ARG A 212 -2.87 -10.29 -2.18
CA ARG A 212 -3.14 -9.88 -3.56
C ARG A 212 -1.97 -10.20 -4.44
N LEU A 213 -2.25 -10.95 -5.50
CA LEU A 213 -1.24 -11.40 -6.46
C LEU A 213 -1.53 -10.79 -7.84
N THR A 214 -0.58 -9.99 -8.33
CA THR A 214 -0.58 -9.44 -9.69
C THR A 214 -0.15 -10.48 -10.72
N GLN A 215 -0.16 -10.13 -12.00
CA GLN A 215 0.23 -11.05 -13.08
C GLN A 215 1.73 -11.35 -13.10
N HIS A 216 2.56 -10.53 -12.46
CA HIS A 216 4.01 -10.72 -12.46
C HIS A 216 4.39 -11.96 -11.65
N ALA A 217 5.31 -12.74 -12.21
CA ALA A 217 5.63 -14.10 -11.83
C ALA A 217 6.09 -14.20 -10.37
N TYR A 218 5.15 -14.53 -9.50
CA TYR A 218 5.40 -14.89 -8.12
C TYR A 218 6.48 -15.96 -8.01
N SER A 219 7.53 -15.70 -7.21
CA SER A 219 8.52 -16.70 -6.81
C SER A 219 8.51 -16.91 -5.27
N GLY A 220 7.44 -17.53 -4.76
CA GLY A 220 7.52 -18.41 -3.58
C GLY A 220 6.93 -17.91 -2.26
N ALA A 221 6.54 -18.88 -1.41
CA ALA A 221 5.86 -18.74 -0.12
C ALA A 221 6.66 -18.06 1.01
N ARG A 222 7.82 -17.43 0.72
CA ARG A 222 8.67 -16.76 1.71
C ARG A 222 7.93 -15.75 2.60
N PRO A 223 6.98 -14.95 2.10
CA PRO A 223 6.17 -14.08 2.96
C PRO A 223 5.51 -14.78 4.15
N LEU A 224 5.13 -16.05 3.96
CA LEU A 224 4.38 -16.83 4.94
C LEU A 224 5.30 -17.66 5.85
N GLU A 225 6.61 -17.62 5.65
CA GLU A 225 7.56 -18.43 6.40
C GLU A 225 7.52 -18.09 7.90
N GLY A 226 7.43 -19.14 8.72
CA GLY A 226 7.32 -19.06 10.18
C GLY A 226 5.94 -18.69 10.72
N LEU A 227 4.91 -18.54 9.87
CA LEU A 227 3.52 -18.51 10.34
C LEU A 227 3.03 -19.94 10.63
N ASP A 228 2.46 -20.14 11.82
CA ASP A 228 1.88 -21.41 12.25
C ASP A 228 0.46 -21.59 11.69
N ASN A 229 0.09 -22.84 11.39
CA ASN A 229 -1.27 -23.22 10.98
C ASN A 229 -2.36 -22.81 11.99
N HIS A 230 -2.03 -22.73 13.27
CA HIS A 230 -2.97 -22.37 14.33
C HIS A 230 -3.16 -20.86 14.50
N MET A 231 -2.29 -20.05 13.90
CA MET A 231 -2.43 -18.60 13.98
C MET A 231 -3.61 -18.11 13.14
N LEU A 232 -3.74 -18.60 11.90
CA LEU A 232 -4.70 -18.05 10.95
C LEU A 232 -6.06 -18.76 11.03
N ARG A 233 -7.11 -17.97 11.14
CA ARG A 233 -8.51 -18.40 11.02
C ARG A 233 -9.05 -18.16 9.61
N GLU A 234 -8.57 -17.15 8.92
CA GLU A 234 -9.04 -16.74 7.60
C GLU A 234 -7.88 -16.40 6.69
N ILE A 235 -7.93 -16.88 5.44
CA ILE A 235 -7.01 -16.50 4.37
C ILE A 235 -7.81 -16.11 3.14
N ARG A 236 -7.70 -14.85 2.72
CA ARG A 236 -8.33 -14.34 1.50
C ARG A 236 -7.28 -14.06 0.45
N VAL A 237 -7.48 -14.57 -0.76
CA VAL A 237 -6.55 -14.41 -1.88
C VAL A 237 -7.27 -13.76 -3.05
N GLU A 238 -6.74 -12.63 -3.49
CA GLU A 238 -7.22 -11.86 -4.64
C GLU A 238 -6.21 -11.98 -5.79
N LEU A 239 -6.62 -12.63 -6.86
CA LEU A 239 -5.79 -12.76 -8.06
C LEU A 239 -6.18 -11.70 -9.08
N GLU A 240 -5.20 -10.91 -9.51
CA GLU A 240 -5.36 -9.94 -10.59
C GLU A 240 -4.88 -10.56 -11.92
N GLY A 241 -5.67 -10.40 -12.97
CA GLY A 241 -5.31 -10.78 -14.33
C GLY A 241 -6.39 -11.52 -15.12
N PRO A 242 -6.05 -12.05 -16.32
CA PRO A 242 -7.03 -12.64 -17.21
C PRO A 242 -7.59 -13.95 -16.63
N ARG A 243 -8.91 -14.14 -16.71
CA ARG A 243 -9.62 -15.31 -16.16
C ARG A 243 -9.06 -16.65 -16.62
N ARG A 244 -8.51 -16.73 -17.83
CA ARG A 244 -7.94 -17.98 -18.40
C ARG A 244 -6.78 -18.56 -17.57
N ALA A 245 -5.98 -17.71 -16.93
CA ALA A 245 -4.86 -18.13 -16.09
C ALA A 245 -5.24 -18.23 -14.60
N PHE A 246 -6.48 -17.88 -14.25
CA PHE A 246 -6.93 -17.84 -12.87
C PHE A 246 -6.95 -19.22 -12.21
N ALA A 247 -7.51 -20.23 -12.89
CA ALA A 247 -7.66 -21.57 -12.34
C ALA A 247 -6.32 -22.21 -11.98
N GLU A 248 -5.34 -22.14 -12.89
CA GLU A 248 -4.00 -22.69 -12.65
C GLU A 248 -3.29 -21.98 -11.49
N ARG A 249 -3.37 -20.64 -11.44
CA ARG A 249 -2.78 -19.85 -10.35
C ARG A 249 -3.45 -20.13 -9.01
N ALA A 250 -4.77 -20.25 -8.99
CA ALA A 250 -5.54 -20.57 -7.80
C ALA A 250 -5.19 -21.96 -7.25
N GLU A 251 -5.06 -22.98 -8.12
CA GLU A 251 -4.67 -24.33 -7.70
C GLU A 251 -3.23 -24.38 -7.17
N ARG A 252 -2.29 -23.70 -7.86
CA ARG A 252 -0.90 -23.59 -7.38
C ARG A 252 -0.84 -22.99 -5.98
N PHE A 253 -1.54 -21.88 -5.78
CA PHE A 253 -1.52 -21.17 -4.51
C PHE A 253 -2.26 -21.93 -3.40
N ARG A 254 -3.31 -22.68 -3.75
CA ARG A 254 -3.98 -23.60 -2.83
C ARG A 254 -3.01 -24.66 -2.29
N GLY A 255 -2.10 -25.17 -3.12
CA GLY A 255 -1.04 -26.09 -2.69
C GLY A 255 -0.13 -25.49 -1.62
N GLU A 256 0.27 -24.23 -1.78
CA GLU A 256 1.11 -23.52 -0.80
C GLU A 256 0.36 -23.23 0.51
N LEU A 257 -0.94 -22.95 0.41
CA LEU A 257 -1.80 -22.71 1.56
C LEU A 257 -2.28 -23.99 2.26
N ALA A 258 -2.04 -25.18 1.68
CA ALA A 258 -2.55 -26.45 2.21
C ALA A 258 -2.09 -26.74 3.65
N ARG A 259 -0.95 -26.18 4.06
CA ARG A 259 -0.47 -26.29 5.46
C ARG A 259 -1.33 -25.53 6.46
N PHE A 260 -2.10 -24.54 6.03
CA PHE A 260 -3.05 -23.77 6.83
C PHE A 260 -4.45 -24.42 6.83
N TYR A 261 -4.51 -25.75 7.02
CA TYR A 261 -5.73 -26.54 6.87
C TYR A 261 -6.85 -26.21 7.88
N ARG A 262 -6.56 -25.43 8.92
CA ARG A 262 -7.56 -24.92 9.87
C ARG A 262 -8.16 -23.58 9.49
N ALA A 263 -7.51 -22.84 8.59
CA ALA A 263 -8.02 -21.56 8.14
C ALA A 263 -9.15 -21.77 7.12
N HIS A 264 -10.14 -20.89 7.17
CA HIS A 264 -11.09 -20.73 6.06
C HIS A 264 -10.38 -20.02 4.91
N ILE A 265 -10.28 -20.67 3.75
CA ILE A 265 -9.52 -20.16 2.60
C ILE A 265 -10.48 -19.73 1.49
N GLU A 266 -10.43 -18.46 1.12
CA GLU A 266 -11.16 -17.88 0.00
C GLU A 266 -10.19 -17.43 -1.10
N ILE A 267 -10.47 -17.82 -2.35
CA ILE A 267 -9.68 -17.40 -3.51
C ILE A 267 -10.63 -16.80 -4.55
N GLY A 268 -10.43 -15.52 -4.85
CA GLY A 268 -11.29 -14.74 -5.73
C GLY A 268 -10.50 -13.88 -6.71
N VAL A 269 -11.22 -13.25 -7.63
CA VAL A 269 -10.65 -12.25 -8.55
C VAL A 269 -10.59 -10.92 -7.81
N ALA A 270 -9.49 -10.18 -7.96
CA ALA A 270 -9.39 -8.83 -7.40
C ALA A 270 -10.47 -7.91 -8.01
N ILE A 271 -11.29 -7.30 -7.15
CA ILE A 271 -12.32 -6.31 -7.54
C ILE A 271 -12.01 -5.05 -6.75
N GLY A 272 -11.50 -4.00 -7.42
CA GLY A 272 -11.23 -2.71 -6.79
C GLY A 272 -9.80 -2.50 -6.28
N GLY A 273 -9.66 -1.46 -5.44
CA GLY A 273 -8.40 -1.04 -4.84
C GLY A 273 -7.88 -2.04 -3.78
N PRO A 274 -6.70 -1.79 -3.20
CA PRO A 274 -6.16 -2.66 -2.17
C PRO A 274 -6.99 -2.59 -0.89
N ALA A 275 -7.34 -3.76 -0.36
CA ALA A 275 -8.01 -3.97 0.93
C ALA A 275 -7.43 -3.11 2.08
N TRP A 276 -6.10 -3.00 2.14
CA TRP A 276 -5.41 -2.26 3.20
C TRP A 276 -5.63 -0.74 3.16
N ARG A 277 -6.19 -0.19 2.07
CA ARG A 277 -6.49 1.25 1.92
C ARG A 277 -7.88 1.65 2.39
N VAL A 278 -8.79 0.69 2.52
CA VAL A 278 -10.16 0.93 2.95
C VAL A 278 -10.25 0.58 4.43
N GLY A 279 -11.24 1.09 5.16
CA GLY A 279 -11.54 0.70 6.55
C GLY A 279 -11.87 -0.80 6.69
N PRO A 280 -12.63 -1.25 7.69
CA PRO A 280 -12.97 -2.66 7.85
C PRO A 280 -13.49 -3.23 6.52
N LEU A 281 -12.98 -4.40 6.15
CA LEU A 281 -13.16 -4.92 4.80
C LEU A 281 -14.63 -5.14 4.48
N GLU A 282 -15.07 -4.55 3.37
CA GLU A 282 -16.35 -4.95 2.79
C GLU A 282 -16.27 -6.43 2.35
N PRO A 283 -17.37 -7.19 2.52
CA PRO A 283 -17.42 -8.59 2.12
C PRO A 283 -17.09 -8.74 0.62
N VAL A 284 -16.30 -9.77 0.27
CA VAL A 284 -16.08 -10.12 -1.14
C VAL A 284 -17.45 -10.35 -1.77
N VAL A 285 -17.73 -9.76 -2.93
CA VAL A 285 -18.82 -10.26 -3.76
C VAL A 285 -18.42 -11.65 -4.24
N GLU A 286 -18.87 -12.66 -3.50
CA GLU A 286 -18.56 -14.07 -3.69
C GLU A 286 -19.08 -14.52 -5.07
N LYS A 287 -18.25 -14.40 -6.11
CA LYS A 287 -18.47 -15.20 -7.32
C LYS A 287 -18.00 -16.60 -7.01
N LYS A 288 -18.88 -17.40 -6.38
CA LYS A 288 -18.69 -18.83 -6.13
C LYS A 288 -18.27 -19.53 -7.42
N VAL A 289 -16.96 -19.70 -7.61
CA VAL A 289 -16.44 -20.71 -8.52
C VAL A 289 -16.59 -22.03 -7.79
N ARG A 290 -17.78 -22.66 -7.90
CA ARG A 290 -18.00 -24.02 -7.42
C ARG A 290 -17.12 -24.98 -8.22
N ALA A 291 -15.86 -25.15 -7.81
CA ALA A 291 -15.05 -26.28 -8.23
C ALA A 291 -15.58 -27.52 -7.50
N ARG A 292 -16.57 -28.20 -8.08
CA ARG A 292 -16.99 -29.54 -7.64
C ARG A 292 -15.86 -30.52 -7.97
N ARG A 293 -15.00 -30.84 -6.99
CA ARG A 293 -14.22 -32.08 -7.03
C ARG A 293 -15.04 -33.17 -6.35
N ARG A 294 -15.59 -34.10 -7.15
CA ARG A 294 -15.91 -35.44 -6.65
C ARG A 294 -14.57 -36.12 -6.38
N LEU A 295 -14.24 -36.34 -5.11
CA LEU A 295 -13.29 -37.37 -4.73
C LEU A 295 -14.02 -38.70 -4.90
N THR A 296 -13.98 -39.28 -6.09
CA THR A 296 -14.25 -40.71 -6.25
C THR A 296 -13.00 -41.44 -5.78
N GLY A 297 -13.06 -41.96 -4.55
CA GLY A 297 -12.16 -43.02 -4.12
C GLY A 297 -12.41 -44.25 -4.97
N SER A 298 -11.33 -44.82 -5.50
CA SER A 298 -11.32 -46.18 -6.02
C SER A 298 -10.71 -47.04 -4.92
N VAL A 299 -11.47 -48.04 -4.49
CA VAL A 299 -11.02 -49.16 -3.65
C VAL A 299 -10.14 -50.08 -4.49
#